data_AF-A0A839DRG9-F1
#
_entry.id   AF-A0A839DRG9-F1
#
_cell.length_a   1.000
_cell.length_b   1.000
_cell.length_c   1.000
_cell.angle_alpha   90.00
_cell.angle_beta   90.00
_cell.angle_gamma   90.00
#
_symmetry.space_group_name_H-M   'P 1'
#
loop_
_entity.id
_entity.type
_entity.pdbx_description
1 polymer ?
#
loop_
_entity_poly.entity_id
_entity_poly.type
_entity_poly.pdbx_seq_one_letter_code
_entity_poly.pdbx_strand_id
1 'polypeptide(L)' 'MTVLDNLYRKGWVDRELSSRSYQYAPREGRQEAASRAVRELLESSGDPEGVLLHFAQSASDEETVVLRRGLRRRSRK' A
#
# COMPACT_ATOMS: atom_id res chain seq x y z
N MET A 1 10.60 -0.01 23.61
CA MET A 1 9.73 0.34 22.47
C MET A 1 10.47 -0.02 21.20
N THR A 2 10.03 -1.04 20.46
CA THR A 2 10.68 -1.48 19.21
C THR A 2 9.86 -1.06 17.99
N VAL A 3 10.46 -1.15 16.79
CA VAL A 3 9.73 -0.94 15.53
C VAL A 3 8.56 -1.92 15.40
N LEU A 4 8.73 -3.18 15.81
CA LEU A 4 7.68 -4.21 15.75
C LEU A 4 6.49 -3.89 16.67
N ASP A 5 6.74 -3.34 17.86
CA ASP A 5 5.67 -2.86 18.74
C ASP A 5 4.89 -1.69 18.12
N ASN A 6 5.56 -0.81 17.39
CA ASN A 6 4.90 0.30 16.69
C ASN A 6 4.04 -0.22 15.53
N LEU A 7 4.57 -1.18 14.76
CA LEU A 7 3.82 -1.80 13.66
C LEU A 7 2.61 -2.59 14.16
N TYR A 8 2.74 -3.31 15.28
CA TYR A 8 1.62 -4.01 15.90
C TYR A 8 0.52 -3.05 16.34
N ARG A 9 0.89 -1.97 17.04
CA ARG A 9 -0.05 -0.91 17.47
C ARG A 9 -0.74 -0.20 16.30
N LYS A 10 -0.03 -0.03 15.18
CA LYS A 10 -0.57 0.59 13.95
C LYS A 10 -1.49 -0.33 13.15
N GLY A 11 -1.63 -1.60 13.52
CA GLY A 11 -2.49 -2.49 12.76
C GLY A 11 -1.78 -3.29 11.65
N TRP A 12 -0.45 -3.24 11.54
CA TRP A 12 0.26 -3.69 10.33
C TRP A 12 0.79 -5.12 10.43
N VAL A 13 1.02 -5.58 11.65
CA VAL A 13 1.46 -6.94 11.95
C VAL A 13 0.57 -7.50 13.05
N ASP A 14 0.37 -8.82 13.02
CA ASP A 14 -0.12 -9.58 14.15
C ASP A 14 1.05 -10.05 14.99
N ARG A 15 0.78 -10.35 16.26
CA ARG A 15 1.76 -10.97 17.13
C ARG A 15 1.15 -12.13 17.89
N GLU A 16 1.93 -13.19 18.05
CA GLU A 16 1.58 -14.34 18.87
C GLU A 16 2.72 -14.63 19.85
N LEU A 17 2.37 -14.96 21.10
CA LEU A 17 3.36 -15.37 22.09
C LEU A 17 3.71 -16.84 21.86
N SER A 18 4.92 -17.09 21.35
CA SER A 18 5.43 -18.45 21.16
C SER A 18 6.49 -18.75 22.23
N SER A 19 6.10 -19.58 23.21
CA SER A 19 6.90 -20.01 24.37
C SER A 19 7.42 -18.86 25.26
N ARG A 20 8.41 -18.08 24.80
CA ARG A 20 9.07 -16.98 25.53
C ARG A 20 9.30 -15.73 24.69
N SER A 21 8.89 -15.72 23.41
CA SER A 21 9.07 -14.57 22.53
C SER A 21 7.83 -14.29 21.69
N TYR A 22 7.65 -13.04 21.30
CA TYR A 22 6.62 -12.66 20.34
C TYR A 22 7.10 -12.97 18.92
N GLN A 23 6.31 -13.74 18.19
CA GLN A 23 6.43 -13.88 16.74
C GLN A 23 5.52 -12.87 16.06
N TYR A 24 5.97 -12.30 14.95
CA TYR A 24 5.23 -11.28 14.21
C TYR A 24 4.97 -11.76 12.79
N ALA A 25 3.73 -11.60 12.32
CA ALA A 25 3.34 -11.90 10.95
C ALA A 25 2.73 -10.63 10.30
N PRO A 26 3.04 -10.33 9.03
CA PRO A 26 2.39 -9.23 8.33
C PRO A 26 0.90 -9.52 8.15
N ARG A 27 0.05 -8.52 8.42
CA ARG A 27 -1.41 -8.64 8.22
C ARG A 27 -1.82 -8.55 6.75
N GLU A 28 -1.00 -7.90 5.95
CA GLU A 28 -1.27 -7.60 4.54
C GLU A 28 -0.06 -8.02 3.69
N GLY A 29 -0.31 -8.40 2.44
CA GLY A 29 0.75 -8.63 1.47
C GLY A 29 1.54 -7.34 1.21
N ARG A 30 2.82 -7.46 0.82
CA ARG A 30 3.66 -6.27 0.52
C ARG A 30 3.03 -5.34 -0.51
N GLN A 31 2.37 -5.88 -1.52
CA GLN A 31 1.69 -5.10 -2.57
C GLN A 31 0.43 -4.39 -2.04
N GLU A 32 -0.28 -5.00 -1.10
CA GLU A 32 -1.46 -4.40 -0.45
C GLU A 32 -1.03 -3.24 0.45
N ALA A 33 0.01 -3.45 1.25
CA ALA A 33 0.60 -2.39 2.08
C ALA A 33 1.10 -1.20 1.25
N ALA A 34 1.77 -1.45 0.11
CA ALA A 34 2.18 -0.40 -0.81
C ALA A 34 0.98 0.33 -1.43
N SER A 35 -0.07 -0.40 -1.83
CA SER A 35 -1.29 0.19 -2.37
C SER A 35 -2.01 1.07 -1.35
N ARG A 36 -2.04 0.68 -0.08
CA ARG A 36 -2.58 1.48 1.01
C ARG A 36 -1.77 2.76 1.22
N ALA A 37 -0.44 2.67 1.22
CA ALA A 37 0.42 3.85 1.33
C ALA A 37 0.17 4.87 0.19
N VAL A 38 -0.03 4.40 -1.05
CA VAL A 38 -0.41 5.29 -2.16
C VAL A 38 -1.76 5.98 -1.92
N ARG A 39 -2.75 5.27 -1.35
CA ARG A 39 -4.05 5.89 -1.01
C ARG A 39 -3.92 6.94 0.08
N GLU A 40 -3.20 6.64 1.16
CA GLU A 40 -2.95 7.59 2.25
C GLU A 40 -2.25 8.86 1.71
N LEU A 41 -1.28 8.71 0.80
CA LEU A 41 -0.62 9.83 0.15
C LEU A 41 -1.60 10.69 -0.65
N LEU A 42 -2.45 10.06 -1.48
CA LEU A 42 -3.48 10.76 -2.26
C LEU A 42 -4.48 11.48 -1.36
N GLU A 43 -4.95 10.85 -0.28
CA GLU A 43 -5.87 11.48 0.68
C GLU A 43 -5.24 12.70 1.37
N SER A 44 -3.95 12.62 1.68
CA SER A 44 -3.22 13.70 2.35
C SER A 44 -2.76 14.85 1.43
N SER A 45 -2.82 14.69 0.10
CA SER A 45 -2.25 15.66 -0.84
C SER A 45 -3.10 16.93 -1.02
N GLY A 46 -4.36 16.91 -0.62
CA GLY A 46 -5.32 18.02 -0.84
C GLY A 46 -5.81 18.18 -2.29
N ASP A 47 -5.06 17.65 -3.26
CA ASP A 47 -5.43 17.52 -4.67
C ASP A 47 -5.05 16.13 -5.20
N PRO A 48 -5.91 15.11 -5.00
CA PRO A 48 -5.64 13.75 -5.49
C PRO A 48 -5.63 13.67 -7.02
N GLU A 49 -6.42 14.51 -7.70
CA GLU A 49 -6.54 14.50 -9.15
C GLU A 49 -5.25 15.00 -9.81
N GLY A 50 -4.71 16.14 -9.34
CA GLY A 50 -3.43 16.67 -9.80
C GLY A 50 -2.28 15.68 -9.60
N VAL A 51 -2.21 15.02 -8.44
CA VAL A 51 -1.18 14.00 -8.18
C VAL A 51 -1.29 12.83 -9.16
N LEU A 52 -2.50 12.33 -9.43
CA LEU A 52 -2.71 11.23 -10.38
C LEU A 52 -2.37 11.64 -11.82
N LEU A 53 -2.70 12.86 -12.23
CA LEU A 53 -2.34 13.39 -13.55
C LEU A 53 -0.82 13.50 -13.71
N HIS A 54 -0.12 14.07 -12.72
CA HIS A 54 1.35 14.16 -12.74
C HIS A 54 2.00 12.78 -12.71
N PHE A 55 1.50 11.86 -11.89
CA PHE A 55 1.98 10.47 -11.85
C PHE A 55 1.82 9.78 -13.20
N ALA A 56 0.68 9.96 -13.87
CA ALA A 56 0.45 9.41 -15.20
C ALA A 56 1.36 10.02 -16.27
N GLN A 57 1.72 11.30 -16.16
CA GLN A 57 2.66 11.96 -17.07
C GLN A 57 4.11 11.52 -16.84
N SER A 58 4.48 11.17 -15.60
CA SER A 58 5.83 10.71 -15.26
C SER A 58 6.02 9.19 -15.40
N ALA A 59 4.94 8.43 -15.62
CA ALA A 59 5.00 6.98 -15.72
C ALA A 59 5.79 6.54 -16.96
N SER A 60 6.60 5.50 -16.80
CA SER A 60 7.25 4.82 -17.91
C SER A 60 6.24 4.13 -18.84
N ASP A 61 6.69 3.74 -20.03
CA ASP A 61 5.86 2.98 -20.97
C ASP A 61 5.35 1.67 -20.37
N GLU A 62 6.19 0.97 -19.62
CA GLU A 62 5.83 -0.28 -18.95
C GLU A 62 4.76 -0.05 -17.88
N GLU A 63 4.96 0.94 -17.02
CA GLU A 63 4.00 1.32 -15.97
C GLU A 63 2.66 1.75 -16.58
N THR A 64 2.70 2.51 -17.68
CA THR A 64 1.50 2.94 -18.42
C THR A 64 0.70 1.74 -18.93
N VAL A 65 1.37 0.72 -19.48
CA VAL A 65 0.72 -0.52 -19.93
C VAL A 65 0.07 -1.26 -18.77
N VAL A 66 0.77 -1.37 -17.63
CA VAL A 66 0.25 -2.02 -16.42
C VAL A 66 -0.97 -1.28 -15.87
N LEU A 67 -0.91 0.05 -15.76
CA LEU A 67 -2.00 0.90 -15.30
C LEU A 67 -3.23 0.75 -16.21
N ARG A 68 -3.05 0.86 -17.53
CA ARG A 68 -4.14 0.67 -18.51
C ARG A 68 -4.78 -0.72 -18.40
N ARG A 69 -3.98 -1.77 -18.20
CA ARG A 69 -4.49 -3.13 -18.01
C ARG A 69 -5.34 -3.24 -16.74
N GLY A 70 -4.87 -2.68 -15.63
CA GLY A 70 -5.59 -2.64 -14.35
C GLY A 70 -6.93 -1.91 -14.47
N LEU A 71 -6.94 -0.73 -15.11
CA LEU A 71 -8.14 0.07 -15.35
C LEU A 71 -9.18 -0.67 -16.22
N ARG A 72 -8.73 -1.33 -17.30
CA ARG A 72 -9.62 -2.16 -18.15
C ARG A 72 -10.23 -3.31 -17.37
N ARG A 73 -9.48 -3.97 -16.49
CA ARG A 73 -9.99 -5.08 -15.66
C ARG A 73 -11.05 -4.60 -14.67
N ARG A 74 -10.93 -3.37 -14.14
CA ARG A 74 -11.93 -2.77 -13.25
C ARG A 74 -13.23 -2.45 -13.98
N SER A 75 -13.17 -1.94 -15.21
CA SER A 75 -14.37 -1.62 -16.00
C SER A 75 -15.19 -2.83 -16.46
N ARG A 76 -14.64 -4.05 -16.36
CA ARG A 76 -15.29 -5.30 -16.75
C ARG A 76 -15.92 -6.04 -15.55
N LYS A 77 -15.79 -5.50 -14.35
CA LYS A 77 -16.48 -5.94 -13.14
C LYS A 77 -17.57 -4.93 -12.81
#